data_AF-A0A6J1WVI4-F1
#
_entry.id   AF-A0A6J1WVI4-F1
#
_cell.length_a   1.000
_cell.length_b   1.000
_cell.length_c   1.000
_cell.angle_alpha   90.00
_cell.angle_beta   90.00
_cell.angle_gamma   90.00
#
_symmetry.space_group_name_H-M   'P 1'
#
loop_
_entity.id
_entity.type
_entity.pdbx_description
1 polymer ?
#
loop_
_entity_poly.entity_id
_entity_poly.type
_entity_poly.pdbx_seq_one_letter_code
_entity_poly.pdbx_strand_id
1 'polypeptide(L)'
;MRRRPLPPVREEVNTKSWRSVCESEWAIYVLVSSVGALTYANSLDGEFVHDDIPAIVSNSDVNGANPVARVFKNDFWGTPMSDLNSHKSYRPLTTLSFRKWVFLLRELKCCLDAGVFLGSAPSCVMLGGPIRSPLRVCRNTL
;
A
#
# COMPACT_ATOMS: atom_id res chain seq x y z
N MET A 1 66.74 13.59 32.56
CA MET A 1 66.03 13.94 31.30
C MET A 1 64.60 14.34 31.65
N ARG A 2 64.24 15.62 31.46
CA ARG A 2 62.91 16.15 31.79
C ARG A 2 61.98 15.85 30.61
N ARG A 3 61.03 14.91 30.77
CA ARG A 3 60.03 14.62 29.73
C ARG A 3 59.16 15.87 29.55
N ARG A 4 59.05 16.38 28.33
CA ARG A 4 58.09 17.45 28.02
C ARG A 4 56.68 16.85 28.15
N PRO A 5 55.72 17.56 28.77
CA PRO A 5 54.33 17.14 28.73
C PRO A 5 53.88 17.14 27.26
N LEU A 6 53.24 16.05 26.82
CA LEU A 6 52.55 16.06 25.54
C LEU A 6 51.36 17.02 25.62
N PRO A 7 51.06 17.78 24.57
CA PRO A 7 49.86 18.62 24.56
C PRO A 7 48.62 17.73 24.71
N PRO A 8 47.59 18.17 25.45
CA PRO A 8 46.37 17.40 25.60
C PRO A 8 45.73 17.23 24.21
N VAL A 9 45.56 15.99 23.77
CA VAL A 9 44.77 15.66 22.58
C VAL A 9 43.33 16.03 22.92
N ARG A 10 42.85 17.13 22.34
CA ARG A 10 41.45 17.53 22.44
C ARG A 10 40.64 16.58 21.57
N GLU A 11 40.26 15.44 22.12
CA GLU A 11 39.16 14.66 21.57
C GLU A 11 37.90 15.52 21.69
N GLU A 12 37.58 16.25 20.62
CA GLU A 12 36.20 16.72 20.42
C GLU A 12 35.35 15.49 20.10
N VAL A 13 35.06 14.70 21.14
CA VAL A 13 34.15 13.58 21.02
C VAL A 13 32.82 14.18 20.57
N ASN A 14 32.28 13.65 19.48
CA ASN A 14 31.01 13.98 18.80
C ASN A 14 29.75 13.85 19.70
N THR A 15 29.90 13.96 21.02
CA THR A 15 28.88 13.90 22.05
C THR A 15 27.81 14.99 21.92
N LYS A 16 28.16 16.16 21.35
CA LYS A 16 27.20 17.24 21.13
C LYS A 16 26.17 16.89 20.05
N SER A 17 26.60 16.23 18.97
CA SER A 17 25.71 15.83 17.89
C SER A 17 24.72 14.77 18.35
N TRP A 18 25.19 13.73 19.07
CA TRP A 18 24.33 12.65 19.54
C TRP A 18 23.34 13.10 20.62
N ARG A 19 23.72 14.04 21.49
CA ARG A 19 22.79 14.62 22.48
C ARG A 19 21.72 15.49 21.82
N SER A 20 22.10 16.32 20.85
CA SER A 20 21.16 17.15 20.08
C SER A 20 20.10 16.31 19.35
N VAL A 21 20.51 15.19 18.73
CA VAL A 21 19.59 14.26 18.07
C VAL A 21 18.66 13.58 19.08
N CYS A 22 19.15 13.19 20.26
CA CYS A 22 18.35 12.60 21.33
C CYS A 22 17.44 13.61 22.06
N GLU A 23 17.67 14.92 21.92
CA GLU A 23 16.79 15.97 22.47
C GLU A 23 15.65 16.34 21.50
N SER A 24 15.78 15.98 20.21
CA SER A 24 14.74 16.22 19.21
C SER A 24 13.77 15.03 19.08
N GLU A 25 12.61 15.14 19.73
CA GLU A 25 11.51 14.16 19.67
C GLU A 25 11.13 13.75 18.24
N TRP A 26 11.05 14.71 17.32
CA TRP A 26 10.73 14.45 15.92
C TRP A 26 11.80 13.61 15.21
N ALA A 27 13.08 13.80 15.54
CA ALA A 27 14.16 13.03 14.94
C ALA A 27 14.12 11.58 15.44
N ILE A 28 13.75 11.37 16.71
CA ILE A 28 13.52 10.04 17.26
C ILE A 28 12.37 9.36 16.53
N TYR A 29 11.23 10.02 16.34
CA TYR A 29 10.09 9.44 15.60
C TYR A 29 10.43 9.10 14.15
N VAL A 30 11.15 9.99 13.45
CA VAL A 30 11.60 9.74 12.07
C VAL A 30 12.59 8.58 12.01
N LEU A 31 13.52 8.50 12.96
CA LEU A 31 14.49 7.42 13.02
C LEU A 31 13.80 6.07 13.28
N VAL A 32 12.88 6.01 14.25
CA VAL A 32 12.14 4.77 14.56
C VAL A 32 11.26 4.35 13.38
N SER A 33 10.53 5.31 12.77
CA SER A 33 9.68 5.04 11.61
C SER A 33 10.49 4.58 10.40
N SER A 34 11.63 5.20 10.12
CA SER A 34 12.49 4.84 8.98
C SER A 34 13.13 3.47 9.17
N VAL A 35 13.61 3.13 10.37
CA VAL A 35 14.13 1.79 10.65
C VAL A 35 13.05 0.73 10.42
N GLY A 36 11.84 0.94 10.95
CA GLY A 36 10.72 0.04 10.70
C GLY A 36 10.40 -0.10 9.21
N ALA A 37 10.28 1.01 8.48
CA ALA A 37 10.02 1.00 7.05
C ALA A 37 11.10 0.24 6.26
N LEU A 38 12.38 0.49 6.56
CA LEU A 38 13.51 -0.15 5.87
C LEU A 38 13.56 -1.65 6.11
N THR A 39 13.23 -2.13 7.32
CA THR A 39 13.20 -3.57 7.61
C THR A 39 12.15 -4.33 6.78
N TYR A 40 11.04 -3.67 6.44
CA TYR A 40 9.96 -4.25 5.63
C TYR A 40 10.01 -3.85 4.15
N ALA A 41 10.96 -2.99 3.74
CA ALA A 41 11.07 -2.53 2.35
C ALA A 41 11.28 -3.69 1.38
N ASN A 42 12.04 -4.72 1.79
CA ASN A 42 12.28 -5.93 0.99
C ASN A 42 11.02 -6.78 0.77
N SER A 43 9.95 -6.54 1.55
CA SER A 43 8.68 -7.28 1.43
C SER A 43 7.68 -6.60 0.50
N LEU A 44 8.00 -5.41 -0.04
CA LEU A 44 7.09 -4.68 -0.94
C LEU A 44 6.90 -5.39 -2.28
N ASP A 45 7.93 -6.10 -2.75
CA ASP A 45 7.88 -6.91 -3.98
C ASP A 45 7.53 -8.38 -3.70
N GLY A 46 6.87 -8.66 -2.57
CA GLY A 46 6.42 -10.00 -2.22
C GLY A 46 5.23 -10.47 -3.08
N GLU A 47 5.22 -11.75 -3.44
CA GLU A 47 4.07 -12.37 -4.09
C GLU A 47 2.97 -12.72 -3.08
N PHE A 48 1.76 -12.93 -3.59
CA PHE A 48 0.62 -13.36 -2.78
C PHE A 48 0.83 -14.74 -2.18
N VAL A 49 0.60 -14.86 -0.88
CA VAL A 49 0.69 -16.12 -0.16
C VAL A 49 -0.65 -16.86 -0.26
N HIS A 50 -0.67 -18.13 0.15
CA HIS A 50 -1.79 -19.08 -0.04
C HIS A 50 -3.18 -18.54 0.31
N ASP A 51 -3.33 -17.72 1.36
CA ASP A 51 -4.62 -17.15 1.76
C ASP A 51 -4.95 -15.85 0.98
N ASP A 52 -3.96 -15.14 0.48
CA ASP A 52 -4.19 -13.88 -0.24
C ASP A 52 -4.78 -14.14 -1.63
N ILE A 53 -4.37 -15.25 -2.26
CA ILE A 53 -4.87 -15.67 -3.57
C ILE A 53 -6.40 -15.84 -3.56
N PRO A 54 -7.01 -16.67 -2.69
CA PRO A 54 -8.44 -16.82 -2.67
C PRO A 54 -9.16 -15.54 -2.22
N ALA A 55 -8.60 -14.80 -1.25
CA ALA A 55 -9.24 -13.61 -0.68
C ALA A 55 -9.24 -12.37 -1.60
N ILE A 56 -8.17 -12.16 -2.37
CA ILE A 56 -7.95 -10.95 -3.17
C ILE A 56 -8.01 -11.25 -4.66
N VAL A 57 -7.24 -12.24 -5.14
CA VAL A 57 -7.07 -12.50 -6.57
C VAL A 57 -8.28 -13.24 -7.15
N SER A 58 -8.75 -14.29 -6.47
CA SER A 58 -9.87 -15.12 -6.97
C SER A 58 -11.25 -14.57 -6.58
N ASN A 59 -11.31 -13.71 -5.57
CA ASN A 59 -12.57 -13.23 -5.01
C ASN A 59 -13.29 -12.27 -5.98
N SER A 60 -14.42 -12.73 -6.51
CA SER A 60 -15.27 -11.96 -7.41
C SER A 60 -15.88 -10.68 -6.79
N ASP A 61 -16.00 -10.64 -5.46
CA ASP A 61 -16.48 -9.46 -4.73
C ASP A 61 -15.42 -8.36 -4.62
N VAL A 62 -14.14 -8.74 -4.57
CA VAL A 62 -12.98 -7.82 -4.55
C VAL A 62 -12.66 -7.28 -5.95
N ASN A 63 -12.65 -8.15 -6.96
CA ASN A 63 -12.37 -7.77 -8.35
C ASN A 63 -13.48 -6.92 -9.01
N GLY A 64 -14.62 -6.76 -8.34
CA GLY A 64 -15.75 -5.98 -8.85
C GLY A 64 -16.57 -6.68 -9.93
N ALA A 65 -16.41 -8.00 -10.11
CA ALA A 65 -17.28 -8.80 -10.96
C ALA A 65 -18.70 -8.89 -10.38
N ASN A 66 -18.81 -8.90 -9.05
CA ASN A 66 -20.08 -8.87 -8.33
C ASN A 66 -20.45 -7.45 -7.85
N PRO A 67 -21.76 -7.16 -7.72
CA PRO A 67 -22.21 -5.93 -7.09
C PRO A 67 -21.85 -5.91 -5.60
N VAL A 68 -21.56 -4.71 -5.07
CA VAL A 68 -21.12 -4.51 -3.68
C VAL A 68 -22.08 -5.14 -2.66
N ALA A 69 -23.39 -5.17 -2.97
CA ALA A 69 -24.39 -5.79 -2.11
C ALA A 69 -24.14 -7.29 -1.81
N ARG A 70 -23.42 -8.03 -2.70
CA ARG A 70 -23.09 -9.44 -2.47
C ARG A 70 -22.05 -9.63 -1.36
N VAL A 71 -21.23 -8.63 -1.07
CA VAL A 71 -20.26 -8.67 0.04
C VAL A 71 -20.95 -8.92 1.39
N PHE A 72 -22.19 -8.47 1.54
CA PHE A 72 -22.98 -8.69 2.77
C PHE A 72 -23.69 -10.05 2.83
N LYS A 73 -23.65 -10.83 1.75
CA LYS A 73 -24.27 -12.17 1.64
C LYS A 73 -23.25 -13.29 1.52
N ASN A 74 -22.02 -12.95 1.16
CA ASN A 74 -20.92 -13.88 0.99
C ASN A 74 -20.00 -13.85 2.22
N ASP A 75 -19.20 -14.89 2.37
CA ASP A 75 -18.10 -14.94 3.34
C ASP A 75 -16.86 -14.19 2.82
N PHE A 76 -15.80 -14.17 3.64
CA PHE A 76 -14.54 -13.50 3.33
C PHE A 76 -13.89 -13.98 2.02
N TRP A 77 -14.11 -15.23 1.64
CA TRP A 77 -13.51 -15.86 0.46
C TRP A 77 -14.37 -15.69 -0.81
N GLY A 78 -15.58 -15.12 -0.69
CA GLY A 78 -16.49 -14.88 -1.80
C GLY A 78 -17.52 -16.00 -2.03
N THR A 79 -17.63 -16.95 -1.09
CA THR A 79 -18.63 -18.03 -1.14
C THR A 79 -19.93 -17.57 -0.47
N PRO A 80 -21.12 -17.88 -1.01
CA PRO A 80 -22.38 -17.55 -0.36
C PRO A 80 -22.47 -18.17 1.04
N MET A 81 -22.87 -17.39 2.04
CA MET A 81 -22.92 -17.87 3.43
C MET A 81 -23.98 -18.97 3.66
N SER A 82 -24.92 -19.11 2.73
CA SER A 82 -25.91 -20.18 2.70
C SER A 82 -25.34 -21.53 2.23
N ASP A 83 -24.13 -21.56 1.67
CA ASP A 83 -23.49 -22.79 1.20
C ASP A 83 -22.88 -23.58 2.36
N LEU A 84 -22.97 -24.91 2.28
CA LEU A 84 -22.38 -25.85 3.24
C LEU A 84 -20.85 -25.80 3.22
N ASN A 85 -20.26 -25.45 2.07
CA ASN A 85 -18.81 -25.30 1.91
C ASN A 85 -18.30 -23.92 2.34
N SER A 86 -19.18 -23.01 2.77
CA SER A 86 -18.73 -21.71 3.28
C SER A 86 -17.96 -21.87 4.58
N HIS A 87 -16.84 -21.15 4.69
CA HIS A 87 -16.09 -21.05 5.94
C HIS A 87 -16.81 -20.21 7.01
N LYS A 88 -17.93 -19.55 6.65
CA LYS A 88 -18.75 -18.69 7.52
C LYS A 88 -17.96 -17.56 8.18
N SER A 89 -16.81 -17.20 7.62
CA SER A 89 -15.95 -16.10 8.05
C SER A 89 -16.49 -14.77 7.51
N TYR A 90 -17.39 -14.11 8.25
CA TYR A 90 -17.98 -12.85 7.81
C TYR A 90 -17.10 -11.64 8.15
N ARG A 91 -16.52 -11.00 7.12
CA ARG A 91 -15.60 -9.85 7.25
C ARG A 91 -15.82 -8.79 6.16
N PRO A 92 -17.03 -8.21 6.07
CA PRO A 92 -17.40 -7.35 4.95
C PRO A 92 -16.51 -6.10 4.82
N LEU A 93 -16.08 -5.50 5.93
CA LEU A 93 -15.23 -4.30 5.91
C LEU A 93 -13.85 -4.57 5.30
N THR A 94 -13.28 -5.74 5.56
CA THR A 94 -11.98 -6.14 5.00
C THR A 94 -12.11 -6.36 3.49
N THR A 95 -13.13 -7.09 3.05
CA THR A 95 -13.41 -7.33 1.62
C THR A 95 -13.69 -6.01 0.86
N LEU A 96 -14.43 -5.08 1.47
CA LEU A 96 -14.66 -3.75 0.88
C LEU A 96 -13.37 -2.92 0.77
N SER A 97 -12.51 -3.02 1.78
CA SER A 97 -11.21 -2.33 1.77
C SER A 97 -10.33 -2.86 0.64
N PHE A 98 -10.24 -4.18 0.47
CA PHE A 98 -9.51 -4.79 -0.65
C PHE A 98 -10.09 -4.39 -2.00
N ARG A 99 -11.42 -4.39 -2.13
CA ARG A 99 -12.09 -3.92 -3.35
C ARG A 99 -11.64 -2.50 -3.70
N LYS A 100 -11.73 -1.57 -2.74
CA LYS A 100 -11.31 -0.17 -2.94
C LYS A 100 -9.83 -0.07 -3.32
N TRP A 101 -8.96 -0.81 -2.65
CA TRP A 101 -7.53 -0.84 -2.95
C TRP A 101 -7.24 -1.33 -4.37
N VAL A 102 -7.87 -2.42 -4.81
CA VAL A 102 -7.72 -2.95 -6.16
C VAL A 102 -8.19 -1.94 -7.21
N PHE A 103 -9.31 -1.24 -6.97
CA PHE A 103 -9.78 -0.19 -7.88
C PHE A 103 -8.80 0.99 -7.97
N LEU A 104 -8.33 1.48 -6.82
CA LEU A 104 -7.38 2.60 -6.77
C LEU A 104 -6.05 2.26 -7.45
N LEU A 105 -5.51 1.07 -7.20
CA LEU A 105 -4.27 0.62 -7.82
C LEU A 105 -4.43 0.44 -9.34
N ARG A 106 -5.58 -0.06 -9.81
CA ARG A 106 -5.90 -0.15 -11.24
C ARG A 106 -5.97 1.23 -11.90
N GLU A 107 -6.58 2.21 -11.23
CA GLU A 107 -6.62 3.60 -11.72
C GLU A 107 -5.21 4.21 -11.80
N LEU A 108 -4.41 4.08 -10.74
CA LEU A 108 -3.03 4.58 -10.72
C LEU A 108 -2.16 3.93 -11.80
N LYS A 109 -2.27 2.61 -11.98
CA LYS A 109 -1.54 1.90 -13.03
C LYS A 109 -2.00 2.33 -14.42
N CYS A 110 -3.30 2.52 -14.64
CA CYS A 110 -3.81 3.06 -15.89
C CYS A 110 -3.25 4.47 -16.18
N CYS A 111 -3.17 5.35 -15.18
CA CYS A 111 -2.59 6.68 -15.33
C CYS A 111 -1.10 6.64 -15.69
N LEU A 112 -0.34 5.73 -15.06
CA LEU A 112 1.08 5.53 -15.33
C LEU A 112 1.32 4.98 -16.75
N ASP A 113 0.58 3.94 -17.14
CA ASP A 113 0.71 3.29 -18.46
C ASP A 113 0.20 4.20 -19.59
N ALA A 114 -0.75 5.11 -19.31
CA ALA A 114 -1.21 6.12 -20.26
C ALA A 114 -0.26 7.33 -20.42
N GLY A 115 0.86 7.39 -19.68
CA GLY A 115 1.83 8.47 -19.78
C GLY A 115 1.31 9.84 -19.31
N VAL A 116 0.26 9.87 -18.49
CA VAL A 116 -0.30 11.11 -17.93
C VAL A 116 0.60 11.54 -16.76
N PHE A 117 1.75 12.11 -17.08
CA PHE A 117 2.62 12.77 -16.10
C PHE A 117 1.86 13.95 -15.48
N LEU A 118 1.93 14.06 -14.14
CA LEU A 118 1.38 15.15 -13.34
C LEU A 118 1.61 16.52 -13.99
N GLY A 119 0.59 17.07 -14.63
CA GLY A 119 0.70 18.36 -15.34
C GLY A 119 -0.61 18.98 -15.80
N SER A 120 -1.71 18.24 -15.87
CA SER A 120 -3.02 18.82 -16.19
C SER A 120 -4.11 18.21 -15.32
N ALA A 121 -4.72 19.08 -14.50
CA ALA A 121 -5.94 18.84 -13.74
C ALA A 121 -7.08 18.27 -14.64
N PRO A 122 -8.12 17.65 -14.04
CA PRO A 122 -8.99 16.70 -14.71
C PRO A 122 -9.93 17.44 -15.65
N SER A 123 -9.66 17.37 -16.95
CA SER A 123 -10.60 17.76 -17.99
C SER A 123 -10.50 16.78 -19.14
N CYS A 124 -10.60 15.49 -18.84
CA CYS A 124 -11.21 14.57 -19.80
C CYS A 124 -12.71 14.86 -19.81
N VAL A 125 -13.04 15.94 -20.50
CA VAL A 125 -14.37 16.26 -21.01
C VAL A 125 -14.92 14.99 -21.66
N MET A 126 -16.10 14.63 -21.19
CA MET A 126 -17.06 13.74 -21.83
C MET A 126 -17.24 14.12 -23.31
N LEU A 127 -16.36 13.65 -24.19
CA LEU A 127 -16.59 13.73 -25.64
C LEU A 127 -17.49 12.56 -26.05
N GLY A 128 -18.79 12.78 -25.90
CA GLY A 128 -19.78 12.58 -26.98
C GLY A 128 -19.87 11.23 -27.70
N GLY A 129 -19.59 10.10 -27.05
CA GLY A 129 -19.82 8.76 -27.60
C GLY A 129 -20.78 7.94 -26.72
N PRO A 130 -21.56 7.00 -27.29
CA PRO A 130 -22.62 6.32 -26.56
C PRO A 130 -22.03 5.57 -25.37
N ILE A 131 -22.61 5.82 -24.19
CA ILE A 131 -22.33 5.26 -22.86
C ILE A 131 -21.70 3.87 -22.95
N ARG A 132 -20.37 3.82 -23.08
CA ARG A 132 -19.57 2.63 -22.87
C ARG A 132 -18.62 2.96 -21.75
N SER A 133 -19.05 2.52 -20.56
CA SER A 133 -18.34 2.56 -19.28
C SER A 133 -16.80 2.59 -19.41
N PRO A 134 -16.09 3.48 -18.70
CA PRO A 134 -14.62 3.53 -18.65
C PRO A 134 -13.97 2.22 -18.17
N LEU A 135 -14.77 1.29 -17.63
CA LEU A 135 -14.40 -0.06 -17.21
C LEU A 135 -13.85 -0.98 -18.32
N ARG A 136 -13.90 -0.60 -19.61
CA ARG A 136 -13.44 -1.48 -20.71
C ARG A 136 -11.98 -1.27 -21.10
N VAL A 137 -11.38 -0.10 -20.86
CA VAL A 137 -10.00 0.16 -21.30
C VAL A 137 -8.99 -0.60 -20.42
N CYS A 138 -9.27 -0.78 -19.13
CA CYS A 138 -8.40 -1.54 -18.22
C CYS A 138 -8.71 -3.05 -18.15
N ARG A 139 -9.56 -3.60 -19.04
CA ARG A 139 -9.95 -5.02 -18.99
C ARG A 139 -9.03 -5.95 -19.81
N ASN A 140 -8.13 -5.38 -20.62
CA ASN A 140 -7.34 -6.13 -21.61
C ASN A 140 -5.83 -6.20 -21.29
N THR A 141 -5.41 -5.93 -20.05
CA THR A 141 -4.00 -6.05 -19.60
C THR A 141 -3.83 -7.08 -18.47
N LEU A 142 -4.65 -8.13 -18.47
CA LEU A 142 -4.33 -9.40 -17.83
C LEU A 142 -4.16 -10.46 -18.93
#